data_AF-A0A402B3L9-F1
#
_entry.id   AF-A0A402B3L9-F1
#
_cell.length_a   1.000
_cell.length_b   1.000
_cell.length_c   1.000
_cell.angle_alpha   90.00
_cell.angle_beta   90.00
_cell.angle_gamma   90.00
#
_symmetry.space_group_name_H-M   'P 1'
#
loop_
_entity.id
_entity.type
_entity.pdbx_description
1 polymer ?
#
loop_
_entity_poly.entity_id
_entity_poly.type
_entity_poly.pdbx_seq_one_letter_code
_entity_poly.pdbx_strand_id
1 'polypeptide(L)'
;MAVYRPVVQTNDRQAVSDRVWMELYSTLRPYILGWVYSSGVTSWHGQEHDIADDILQEAVIRTLKYTRLVENGLGMPIHSMTCFGRTVAHNHFRDLRRRELRLIRPSSPDGEVSYLLANGDEVDPSEIALDSLMRISVLMALARLIVDFPIKQRTALLIDLANHADLSGETSQLQSAFQTVGIDLRTYRCTLSRDPLERSRHAASLSMAYKRLRQTFQSDEQDYM
;
A
#
# COMPACT_ATOMS: atom_id res chain seq x y z
N MET A 1 56.28 -6.18 -3.53
CA MET A 1 55.23 -5.14 -3.57
C MET A 1 53.90 -5.79 -3.28
N ALA A 2 53.40 -5.67 -2.04
CA ALA A 2 52.10 -6.21 -1.65
C ALA A 2 51.01 -5.21 -2.06
N VAL A 3 50.09 -5.64 -2.92
CA VAL A 3 48.95 -4.83 -3.37
C VAL A 3 47.91 -4.83 -2.25
N TYR A 4 47.78 -3.69 -1.55
CA TYR A 4 46.73 -3.45 -0.57
C TYR A 4 45.38 -3.36 -1.31
N ARG A 5 44.55 -4.41 -1.23
CA ARG A 5 43.15 -4.32 -1.63
C ARG A 5 42.35 -3.72 -0.46
N PRO A 6 41.67 -2.58 -0.64
CA PRO A 6 40.81 -2.05 0.41
C PRO A 6 39.59 -2.98 0.55
N VAL A 7 39.44 -3.58 1.74
CA VAL A 7 38.20 -4.24 2.17
C VAL A 7 37.26 -3.14 2.62
N VAL A 8 36.63 -2.47 1.66
CA VAL A 8 35.54 -1.53 1.93
C VAL A 8 34.40 -1.96 1.03
N GLN A 9 33.27 -2.40 1.63
CA GLN A 9 31.88 -2.28 1.10
C GLN A 9 30.85 -3.26 1.69
N THR A 10 31.19 -4.16 2.62
CA THR A 10 30.20 -5.09 3.21
C THR A 10 29.46 -4.50 4.44
N ASN A 11 30.15 -3.78 5.32
CA ASN A 11 29.54 -3.25 6.54
C ASN A 11 28.48 -2.15 6.29
N ASP A 12 28.72 -1.25 5.32
CA ASP A 12 27.79 -0.15 5.06
C ASP A 12 26.47 -0.65 4.43
N ARG A 13 26.53 -1.66 3.56
CA ARG A 13 25.34 -2.27 2.95
C ARG A 13 24.48 -3.01 3.98
N GLN A 14 25.13 -3.70 4.92
CA GLN A 14 24.44 -4.38 6.00
C GLN A 14 23.76 -3.37 6.93
N ALA A 15 24.45 -2.29 7.31
CA ALA A 15 23.89 -1.25 8.16
C ALA A 15 22.72 -0.49 7.51
N VAL A 16 22.76 -0.25 6.20
CA VAL A 16 21.64 0.34 5.44
C VAL A 16 20.45 -0.64 5.41
N SER A 17 20.70 -1.93 5.14
CA SER A 17 19.65 -2.94 5.19
C SER A 17 18.98 -3.00 6.57
N ASP A 18 19.77 -3.04 7.64
CA ASP A 18 19.25 -3.16 9.01
C ASP A 18 18.39 -1.94 9.41
N ARG A 19 18.75 -0.73 8.98
CA ARG A 19 17.94 0.48 9.20
C ARG A 19 16.56 0.39 8.56
N VAL A 20 16.49 -0.08 7.32
CA VAL A 20 15.21 -0.18 6.60
C VAL A 20 14.29 -1.20 7.27
N TRP A 21 14.83 -2.32 7.76
CA TRP A 21 14.04 -3.31 8.51
C TRP A 21 13.58 -2.79 9.87
N MET A 22 14.43 -2.03 10.57
CA MET A 22 14.05 -1.39 11.84
C MET A 22 12.96 -0.33 11.64
N GLU A 23 13.03 0.44 10.56
CA GLU A 23 12.00 1.42 10.18
C GLU A 23 10.68 0.73 9.82
N LEU A 24 10.72 -0.38 9.08
CA LEU A 24 9.54 -1.18 8.82
C LEU A 24 8.93 -1.70 10.14
N TYR A 25 9.77 -2.20 11.04
CA TYR A 25 9.34 -2.72 12.33
C TYR A 25 8.65 -1.63 13.19
N SER A 26 9.30 -0.47 13.33
CA SER A 26 8.76 0.65 14.10
C SER A 26 7.49 1.23 13.47
N THR A 27 7.40 1.23 12.14
CA THR A 27 6.24 1.75 11.43
C THR A 27 5.04 0.83 11.55
N LEU A 28 5.21 -0.49 11.45
CA LEU A 28 4.09 -1.43 11.45
C LEU A 28 3.50 -1.68 12.84
N ARG A 29 4.33 -1.67 13.88
CA ARG A 29 3.93 -2.07 15.24
C ARG A 29 2.72 -1.31 15.79
N PRO A 30 2.61 0.03 15.70
CA PRO A 30 1.45 0.76 16.20
C PRO A 30 0.14 0.36 15.51
N TYR A 31 0.17 0.10 14.20
CA TYR A 31 -1.02 -0.34 13.46
C TYR A 31 -1.47 -1.74 13.89
N ILE A 32 -0.51 -2.67 14.01
CA ILE A 32 -0.79 -4.04 14.41
C ILE A 32 -1.36 -4.08 15.83
N LEU A 33 -0.78 -3.32 16.76
CA LEU A 33 -1.33 -3.20 18.11
C LEU A 33 -2.78 -2.68 18.08
N GLY A 34 -3.06 -1.64 17.28
CA GLY A 34 -4.41 -1.14 17.06
C GLY A 34 -5.39 -2.25 16.63
N TRP A 35 -5.00 -3.05 15.64
CA TRP A 35 -5.81 -4.18 15.16
C TRP A 35 -6.05 -5.26 16.21
N VAL A 36 -5.03 -5.59 17.00
CA VAL A 36 -5.14 -6.63 18.03
C VAL A 36 -6.07 -6.17 19.15
N TYR A 37 -5.93 -4.92 19.61
CA TYR A 37 -6.81 -4.35 20.63
C TYR A 37 -8.28 -4.25 20.16
N SER A 38 -8.52 -3.95 18.88
CA SER A 38 -9.88 -3.86 18.32
C SER A 38 -10.42 -5.17 17.75
N SER A 39 -9.68 -6.28 17.89
CA SER A 39 -9.99 -7.54 17.19
C SER A 39 -11.28 -8.23 17.65
N GLY A 40 -11.71 -7.98 18.89
CA GLY A 40 -12.83 -8.68 19.54
C GLY A 40 -12.55 -10.16 19.85
N VAL A 41 -11.29 -10.61 19.77
CA VAL A 41 -10.90 -11.99 20.08
C VAL A 41 -10.61 -12.10 21.57
N THR A 42 -11.48 -12.77 22.31
CA THR A 42 -11.36 -12.86 23.78
C THR A 42 -10.12 -13.62 24.24
N SER A 43 -9.66 -14.62 23.47
CA SER A 43 -8.43 -15.37 23.77
C SER A 43 -7.16 -14.52 23.66
N TRP A 44 -7.22 -13.33 23.04
CA TRP A 44 -6.09 -12.44 22.86
C TRP A 44 -5.91 -11.44 24.00
N HIS A 45 -6.90 -11.34 24.90
CA HIS A 45 -6.86 -10.35 25.97
C HIS A 45 -5.74 -10.64 26.97
N GLY A 46 -4.92 -9.62 27.27
CA GLY A 46 -3.71 -9.73 28.08
C GLY A 46 -2.49 -10.29 27.34
N GLN A 47 -2.62 -10.66 26.06
CA GLN A 47 -1.54 -11.14 25.20
C GLN A 47 -1.35 -10.26 23.97
N GLU A 48 -1.90 -9.04 23.99
CA GLU A 48 -2.01 -8.20 22.80
C GLU A 48 -0.65 -7.85 22.21
N HIS A 49 0.36 -7.65 23.07
CA HIS A 49 1.72 -7.34 22.66
C HIS A 49 2.41 -8.54 22.01
N ASP A 50 2.26 -9.74 22.58
CA ASP A 50 2.87 -10.95 22.06
C ASP A 50 2.28 -11.29 20.68
N ILE A 51 0.95 -11.17 20.55
CA ILE A 51 0.26 -11.39 19.28
C ILE A 51 0.66 -10.33 18.25
N ALA A 52 0.80 -9.08 18.66
CA ALA A 52 1.26 -8.03 17.76
C ALA A 52 2.69 -8.27 17.30
N ASP A 53 3.58 -8.71 18.19
CA ASP A 53 4.96 -9.03 17.84
C ASP A 53 5.05 -10.28 16.93
N ASP A 54 4.20 -11.29 17.13
CA ASP A 54 4.05 -12.44 16.23
C ASP A 54 3.62 -12.03 14.82
N ILE A 55 2.59 -11.18 14.72
CA ILE A 55 2.09 -10.67 13.44
C ILE A 55 3.18 -9.87 12.74
N LEU A 56 3.86 -9.02 13.49
CA LEU A 56 4.93 -8.18 13.00
C LEU A 56 6.12 -9.00 12.49
N GLN A 57 6.52 -10.02 13.25
CA GLN A 57 7.60 -10.92 12.86
C GLN A 57 7.25 -11.67 11.56
N GLU A 58 6.05 -12.23 11.46
CA GLU A 58 5.62 -12.93 10.25
C GLU A 58 5.56 -11.99 9.03
N ALA A 59 5.11 -10.74 9.23
CA ALA A 59 5.07 -9.73 8.17
C ALA A 59 6.47 -9.38 7.65
N VAL A 60 7.43 -9.19 8.55
CA VAL A 60 8.84 -8.92 8.20
C VAL A 60 9.44 -10.12 7.47
N ILE A 61 9.25 -11.35 7.97
CA ILE A 61 9.78 -12.57 7.36
C ILE A 61 9.25 -12.74 5.93
N ARG A 62 7.94 -12.57 5.73
CA ARG A 62 7.32 -12.68 4.41
C ARG A 62 7.77 -11.58 3.47
N THR A 63 7.93 -10.36 3.97
CA THR A 63 8.47 -9.23 3.20
C THR A 63 9.90 -9.53 2.74
N LEU A 64 10.77 -9.99 3.63
CA LEU A 64 12.14 -10.39 3.30
C LEU A 64 12.18 -11.52 2.26
N LYS A 65 11.36 -12.56 2.42
CA LYS A 65 11.26 -13.66 1.46
C LYS A 65 10.85 -13.15 0.08
N TYR A 66 9.89 -12.23 0.01
CA TYR A 66 9.44 -11.64 -1.24
C TYR A 66 10.51 -10.73 -1.86
N THR A 67 11.20 -9.90 -1.07
CA THR A 67 12.34 -9.08 -1.56
C THR A 67 13.41 -9.96 -2.23
N ARG A 68 13.75 -11.10 -1.62
CA ARG A 68 14.69 -12.05 -2.23
C ARG A 68 14.17 -12.67 -3.54
N LEU A 69 12.86 -12.90 -3.67
CA LEU A 69 12.28 -13.37 -4.93
C LEU A 69 12.40 -12.31 -6.03
N VAL A 70 12.18 -11.05 -5.68
CA VAL A 70 12.34 -9.90 -6.61
C VAL A 70 13.81 -9.74 -7.03
N GLU A 71 14.75 -9.83 -6.09
CA GLU A 71 16.19 -9.78 -6.38
C GLU A 71 16.64 -10.88 -7.36
N ASN A 72 16.01 -12.05 -7.29
CA ASN A 72 16.25 -13.17 -8.21
C ASN A 72 15.48 -13.07 -9.53
N GLY A 73 14.73 -11.98 -9.76
CA GLY A 73 13.95 -11.76 -10.99
C GLY A 73 12.68 -12.60 -11.10
N LEU A 74 12.21 -13.20 -9.99
CA LEU A 74 11.03 -14.09 -9.95
C LEU A 74 9.76 -13.39 -9.43
N GLY A 75 9.83 -12.10 -9.11
CA GLY A 75 8.71 -11.34 -8.52
C GLY A 75 8.60 -9.93 -9.07
N MET A 76 7.44 -9.30 -8.84
CA MET A 76 7.21 -7.90 -9.19
C MET A 76 7.94 -6.97 -8.22
N PRO A 77 8.60 -5.89 -8.70
CA PRO A 77 9.31 -4.95 -7.85
C PRO A 77 8.43 -4.38 -6.72
N ILE A 78 8.96 -4.37 -5.50
CA ILE A 78 8.31 -3.69 -4.38
C ILE A 78 8.57 -2.18 -4.54
N HIS A 79 7.50 -1.40 -4.70
CA HIS A 79 7.60 0.06 -4.83
C HIS A 79 7.70 0.78 -3.48
N SER A 80 7.07 0.23 -2.44
CA SER A 80 7.16 0.71 -1.05
C SER A 80 7.15 -0.47 -0.11
N MET A 81 8.24 -0.66 0.63
CA MET A 81 8.37 -1.78 1.56
C MET A 81 7.42 -1.64 2.75
N THR A 82 7.14 -0.41 3.18
CA THR A 82 6.15 -0.10 4.21
C THR A 82 4.74 -0.49 3.79
N CYS A 83 4.30 -0.09 2.59
CA CYS A 83 2.97 -0.45 2.08
C CYS A 83 2.82 -1.96 1.87
N PHE A 84 3.85 -2.60 1.32
CA PHE A 84 3.87 -4.05 1.13
C PHE A 84 3.82 -4.78 2.48
N GLY A 85 4.70 -4.43 3.41
CA GLY A 85 4.75 -5.03 4.74
C GLY A 85 3.45 -4.84 5.53
N ARG A 86 2.81 -3.67 5.42
CA ARG A 86 1.50 -3.41 6.04
C ARG A 86 0.41 -4.32 5.46
N THR A 87 0.41 -4.50 4.14
CA THR A 87 -0.54 -5.41 3.46
C THR A 87 -0.34 -6.85 3.92
N VAL A 88 0.90 -7.29 4.03
CA VAL A 88 1.25 -8.63 4.53
C VAL A 88 0.79 -8.80 5.98
N ALA A 89 1.10 -7.83 6.85
CA ALA A 89 0.72 -7.84 8.26
C ALA A 89 -0.80 -7.90 8.43
N HIS A 90 -1.54 -7.06 7.70
CA HIS A 90 -3.00 -7.01 7.78
C HIS A 90 -3.64 -8.33 7.31
N ASN A 91 -3.16 -8.89 6.20
CA ASN A 91 -3.65 -10.19 5.73
C ASN A 91 -3.39 -11.29 6.75
N HIS A 92 -2.22 -11.30 7.38
CA HIS A 92 -1.89 -12.28 8.39
C HIS A 92 -2.71 -12.12 9.67
N PHE A 93 -2.86 -10.90 10.19
CA PHE A 93 -3.77 -10.56 11.28
C PHE A 93 -5.19 -11.08 11.01
N ARG A 94 -5.72 -10.81 9.82
CA ARG A 94 -7.06 -11.22 9.42
C ARG A 94 -7.20 -12.75 9.40
N ASP A 95 -6.18 -13.46 8.94
CA ASP A 95 -6.18 -14.92 8.91
C ASP A 95 -6.08 -15.52 10.32
N LEU A 96 -5.26 -14.94 11.20
CA LEU A 96 -5.19 -15.32 12.62
C LEU A 96 -6.52 -15.07 13.32
N ARG A 97 -7.10 -13.88 13.17
CA ARG A 97 -8.40 -13.53 13.75
C ARG A 97 -9.49 -14.50 13.30
N ARG A 98 -9.58 -14.79 12.01
CA ARG A 98 -10.54 -15.78 11.46
C ARG A 98 -10.33 -17.17 12.07
N ARG A 99 -9.08 -17.60 12.24
CA ARG A 99 -8.76 -18.89 12.83
C ARG A 99 -9.24 -18.95 14.28
N GLU A 100 -8.94 -17.93 15.06
CA GLU A 100 -9.26 -17.86 16.50
C GLU A 100 -10.76 -17.77 16.74
N LEU A 101 -11.48 -16.95 15.98
CA LEU A 101 -12.94 -16.87 16.09
C LEU A 101 -13.64 -18.20 15.75
N ARG A 102 -13.05 -19.04 14.89
CA ARG A 102 -13.57 -20.39 14.59
C ARG A 102 -13.31 -21.40 15.71
N LEU A 103 -12.34 -21.14 16.58
CA LEU A 103 -12.01 -22.02 17.71
C LEU A 103 -12.92 -21.79 18.91
N ILE A 104 -13.57 -20.63 18.99
CA ILE A 104 -14.59 -20.34 19.99
C ILE A 104 -15.84 -21.16 19.67
N ARG A 105 -16.00 -22.32 20.34
CA ARG A 105 -17.25 -23.10 20.29
C ARG A 105 -18.36 -22.31 21.01
N PRO A 106 -19.60 -22.28 20.49
CA PRO A 106 -20.73 -21.78 21.26
C PRO A 106 -20.91 -22.68 22.49
N SER A 107 -20.63 -22.13 23.65
CA SER A 107 -20.79 -22.81 24.93
C SER A 107 -22.14 -22.38 25.52
N SER A 108 -23.08 -23.33 25.58
CA SER A 108 -24.39 -23.25 26.25
C SER A 108 -25.57 -22.62 25.47
N PRO A 109 -26.78 -23.24 25.50
CA PRO A 109 -28.01 -22.73 24.90
C PRO A 109 -28.78 -21.72 25.78
N ASP A 110 -28.32 -21.43 26.99
CA ASP A 110 -28.97 -20.47 27.90
C ASP A 110 -27.99 -19.36 28.30
N GLY A 111 -28.29 -18.12 27.90
CA GLY A 111 -27.64 -16.91 28.40
C GLY A 111 -26.91 -16.07 27.35
N GLU A 112 -27.64 -15.11 26.79
CA GLU A 112 -27.13 -13.93 26.08
C GLU A 112 -26.13 -14.17 24.93
N VAL A 113 -26.67 -14.69 23.82
CA VAL A 113 -26.02 -14.69 22.50
C VAL A 113 -26.12 -13.30 21.84
N SER A 114 -25.72 -12.24 22.54
CA SER A 114 -25.79 -10.87 21.96
C SER A 114 -24.44 -10.33 21.50
N TYR A 115 -23.32 -10.82 22.02
CA TYR A 115 -21.98 -10.27 21.73
C TYR A 115 -21.21 -11.04 20.65
N LEU A 116 -21.54 -12.31 20.39
CA LEU A 116 -20.85 -13.14 19.40
C LEU A 116 -21.44 -13.02 17.98
N LEU A 117 -22.68 -12.53 17.86
CA LEU A 117 -23.36 -12.32 16.57
C LEU A 117 -23.32 -10.86 16.09
N ALA A 118 -22.95 -9.91 16.95
CA ALA A 118 -22.91 -8.48 16.60
C ALA A 118 -21.60 -8.06 15.89
N ASN A 119 -20.53 -8.85 15.99
CA ASN A 119 -19.21 -8.49 15.44
C ASN A 119 -18.94 -9.15 14.08
N GLY A 120 -19.97 -9.28 13.26
CA GLY A 120 -19.83 -9.69 11.87
C GLY A 120 -19.12 -8.59 11.08
N ASP A 121 -17.84 -8.83 10.76
CA ASP A 121 -17.07 -8.13 9.72
C ASP A 121 -17.10 -6.58 9.70
N GLU A 122 -17.48 -5.94 10.81
CA GLU A 122 -17.28 -4.49 10.96
C GLU A 122 -15.78 -4.25 11.11
N VAL A 123 -15.12 -4.13 9.96
CA VAL A 123 -13.86 -3.38 9.84
C VAL A 123 -14.11 -2.04 10.52
N ASP A 124 -13.27 -1.71 11.50
CA ASP A 124 -13.38 -0.48 12.26
C ASP A 124 -13.58 0.70 11.28
N PRO A 125 -14.71 1.43 11.35
CA PRO A 125 -14.97 2.56 10.48
C PRO A 125 -13.84 3.60 10.53
N SER A 126 -13.12 3.68 11.66
CA SER A 126 -11.97 4.55 11.81
C SER A 126 -10.75 4.05 11.03
N GLU A 127 -10.57 2.73 10.90
CA GLU A 127 -9.53 2.11 10.08
C GLU A 127 -9.85 2.23 8.59
N ILE A 128 -11.12 2.00 8.18
CA ILE A 128 -11.58 2.29 6.82
C ILE A 128 -11.38 3.78 6.52
N ALA A 129 -11.73 4.66 7.45
CA ALA A 129 -11.54 6.09 7.28
C ALA A 129 -10.07 6.47 7.16
N LEU A 130 -9.17 5.86 7.95
CA LEU A 130 -7.74 6.10 7.89
C LEU A 130 -7.12 5.57 6.58
N ASP A 131 -7.43 4.34 6.17
CA ASP A 131 -6.94 3.79 4.88
C ASP A 131 -7.51 4.58 3.70
N SER A 132 -8.79 4.97 3.77
CA SER A 132 -9.43 5.87 2.81
C SER A 132 -8.76 7.24 2.78
N LEU A 133 -8.46 7.84 3.93
CA LEU A 133 -7.82 9.16 4.03
C LEU A 133 -6.38 9.13 3.53
N MET A 134 -5.63 8.06 3.82
CA MET A 134 -4.29 7.83 3.27
C MET A 134 -4.32 7.60 1.76
N ARG A 135 -5.28 6.81 1.24
CA ARG A 135 -5.44 6.63 -0.22
C ARG A 135 -5.81 7.96 -0.88
N ILE A 136 -6.76 8.69 -0.31
CA ILE A 136 -7.19 10.00 -0.84
C ILE A 136 -6.02 10.99 -0.78
N SER A 137 -5.21 11.03 0.28
CA SER A 137 -4.07 11.94 0.36
C SER A 137 -3.02 11.66 -0.70
N VAL A 138 -2.69 10.38 -0.94
CA VAL A 138 -1.79 9.97 -2.03
C VAL A 138 -2.38 10.34 -3.39
N LEU A 139 -3.66 10.06 -3.63
CA LEU A 139 -4.34 10.40 -4.88
C LEU A 139 -4.38 11.93 -5.11
N MET A 140 -4.57 12.71 -4.05
CA MET A 140 -4.53 14.17 -4.09
C MET A 140 -3.14 14.72 -4.38
N ALA A 141 -2.10 14.14 -3.77
CA ALA A 141 -0.71 14.48 -4.08
C ALA A 141 -0.39 14.20 -5.55
N LEU A 142 -0.76 13.01 -6.04
CA LEU A 142 -0.61 12.66 -7.46
C LEU A 142 -1.39 13.61 -8.38
N ALA A 143 -2.63 13.95 -8.05
CA ALA A 143 -3.44 14.85 -8.85
C ALA A 143 -2.79 16.24 -8.97
N ARG A 144 -2.25 16.78 -7.87
CA ARG A 144 -1.50 18.05 -7.86
C ARG A 144 -0.25 17.98 -8.74
N LEU A 145 0.55 16.93 -8.61
CA LEU A 145 1.74 16.75 -9.45
C LEU A 145 1.40 16.68 -10.94
N ILE A 146 0.33 15.96 -11.28
CA ILE A 146 -0.07 15.75 -12.69
C ILE A 146 -0.59 17.05 -13.32
N VAL A 147 -1.18 17.97 -12.55
CA VAL A 147 -1.60 19.30 -13.05
C VAL A 147 -0.43 20.04 -13.68
N ASP A 148 0.77 19.96 -13.10
CA ASP A 148 1.95 20.70 -13.54
C ASP A 148 2.70 20.02 -14.71
N PHE A 149 2.22 18.88 -15.19
CA PHE A 149 2.88 18.17 -16.28
C PHE A 149 2.67 18.86 -17.63
N PRO A 150 3.64 18.72 -18.56
CA PRO A 150 3.46 19.17 -19.93
C PRO A 150 2.18 18.61 -20.53
N ILE A 151 1.40 19.45 -21.23
CA ILE A 151 0.04 19.14 -21.69
C ILE A 151 -0.08 17.76 -22.34
N LYS A 152 0.87 17.38 -23.20
CA LYS A 152 0.86 16.07 -23.90
C LYS A 152 1.04 14.89 -22.94
N GLN A 153 1.91 15.03 -21.94
CA GLN A 153 2.17 13.99 -20.93
C GLN A 153 0.99 13.88 -19.96
N ARG A 154 0.50 15.02 -19.47
CA ARG A 154 -0.69 15.11 -18.63
C ARG A 154 -1.89 14.44 -19.31
N THR A 155 -2.18 14.82 -20.55
CA THR A 155 -3.32 14.30 -21.31
C THR A 155 -3.22 12.79 -21.53
N ALA A 156 -2.05 12.28 -21.93
CA ALA A 156 -1.85 10.85 -22.13
C ALA A 156 -2.09 10.06 -20.83
N LEU A 157 -1.59 10.57 -19.70
CA LEU A 157 -1.73 9.94 -18.40
C LEU A 157 -3.18 10.00 -17.88
N LEU A 158 -3.90 11.10 -18.10
CA LEU A 158 -5.31 11.21 -17.74
C LEU A 158 -6.20 10.29 -18.58
N ILE A 159 -5.91 10.12 -19.88
CA ILE A 159 -6.62 9.15 -20.74
C ILE A 159 -6.38 7.73 -20.24
N ASP A 160 -5.13 7.40 -19.90
CA ASP A 160 -4.78 6.08 -19.38
C ASP A 160 -5.50 5.81 -18.05
N LEU A 161 -5.48 6.75 -17.11
CA LEU A 161 -6.21 6.65 -15.84
C LEU A 161 -7.72 6.53 -16.05
N ALA A 162 -8.32 7.36 -16.90
CA ALA A 162 -9.76 7.35 -17.14
C ALA A 162 -10.26 6.06 -17.81
N ASN A 163 -9.42 5.41 -18.63
CA ASN A 163 -9.77 4.17 -19.30
C ASN A 163 -9.63 2.93 -18.40
N HIS A 164 -8.77 2.98 -17.37
CA HIS A 164 -8.57 1.89 -16.42
C HIS A 164 -9.33 2.08 -15.10
N ALA A 165 -9.85 3.28 -14.84
CA ALA A 165 -10.66 3.56 -13.67
C ALA A 165 -12.10 3.09 -13.87
N ASP A 166 -12.65 2.44 -12.84
CA ASP A 166 -14.09 2.26 -12.76
C ASP A 166 -14.75 3.59 -12.36
N LEU A 167 -15.26 4.30 -13.37
CA LEU A 167 -15.97 5.57 -13.23
C LEU A 167 -17.51 5.38 -13.29
N SER A 168 -18.00 4.14 -13.19
CA SER A 168 -19.40 3.79 -13.44
C SER A 168 -20.32 3.80 -12.19
N GLY A 169 -19.80 4.18 -11.01
CA GLY A 169 -20.56 4.26 -9.75
C GLY A 169 -20.54 5.64 -9.05
N GLU A 170 -20.90 5.66 -7.75
CA GLU A 170 -20.65 6.79 -6.84
C GLU A 170 -19.19 7.26 -7.00
N THR A 171 -18.96 8.58 -6.98
CA THR A 171 -17.69 9.21 -7.34
C THR A 171 -16.48 8.46 -6.77
N SER A 172 -15.75 7.74 -7.61
CA SER A 172 -14.58 6.97 -7.18
C SER A 172 -13.58 7.88 -6.48
N GLN A 173 -12.85 7.37 -5.48
CA GLN A 173 -11.86 8.16 -4.74
C GLN A 173 -10.85 8.85 -5.68
N LEU A 174 -10.52 8.20 -6.79
CA LEU A 174 -9.71 8.74 -7.87
C LEU A 174 -10.39 9.95 -8.54
N GLN A 175 -11.65 9.82 -8.94
CA GLN A 175 -12.42 10.94 -9.50
C GLN A 175 -12.51 12.12 -8.53
N SER A 176 -12.80 11.85 -7.24
CA SER A 176 -12.91 12.90 -6.21
C SER A 176 -11.59 13.66 -6.01
N ALA A 177 -10.45 12.94 -6.00
CA ALA A 177 -9.14 13.56 -5.85
C ALA A 177 -8.81 14.49 -7.05
N PHE A 178 -9.04 14.02 -8.28
CA PHE A 178 -8.77 14.82 -9.48
C PHE A 178 -9.74 16.00 -9.63
N GLN A 179 -11.01 15.86 -9.23
CA GLN A 179 -11.97 16.97 -9.23
C GLN A 179 -11.55 18.10 -8.30
N THR A 180 -10.91 17.77 -7.17
CA THR A 180 -10.46 18.79 -6.21
C THR A 180 -9.35 19.67 -6.79
N VAL A 181 -8.61 19.18 -7.78
CA VAL A 181 -7.62 19.98 -8.54
C VAL A 181 -8.15 20.49 -9.88
N GLY A 182 -9.48 20.44 -10.08
CA GLY A 182 -10.15 20.97 -11.27
C GLY A 182 -10.09 20.07 -12.51
N ILE A 183 -9.77 18.77 -12.35
CA ILE A 183 -9.71 17.80 -13.44
C ILE A 183 -10.89 16.83 -13.35
N ASP A 184 -11.71 16.77 -14.40
CA ASP A 184 -12.74 15.74 -14.54
C ASP A 184 -12.23 14.58 -15.41
N LEU A 185 -11.89 13.43 -14.81
CA LEU A 185 -11.38 12.26 -15.53
C LEU A 185 -12.37 11.70 -16.55
N ARG A 186 -13.67 11.93 -16.38
CA ARG A 186 -14.70 11.46 -17.34
C ARG A 186 -14.51 12.08 -18.70
N THR A 187 -14.00 13.31 -18.78
CA THR A 187 -13.71 14.00 -20.04
C THR A 187 -12.54 13.37 -20.82
N TYR A 188 -11.72 12.56 -20.15
CA TYR A 188 -10.58 11.87 -20.74
C TYR A 188 -10.88 10.41 -21.11
N ARG A 189 -12.09 9.90 -20.87
CA ARG A 189 -12.51 8.59 -21.38
C ARG A 189 -12.56 8.65 -22.89
N CYS A 190 -11.64 7.95 -23.54
CA CYS A 190 -11.56 7.92 -24.99
C CYS A 190 -11.08 6.57 -25.47
N THR A 191 -11.72 6.05 -26.51
CA THR A 191 -11.21 4.89 -27.24
C THR A 191 -9.88 5.25 -27.88
N LEU A 192 -8.82 4.53 -27.54
CA LEU A 192 -7.49 4.73 -28.11
C LEU A 192 -7.54 4.67 -29.66
N SER A 193 -6.78 5.55 -30.31
CA SER A 193 -6.70 5.60 -31.77
C SER A 193 -6.26 4.26 -32.35
N ARG A 194 -6.87 3.85 -33.47
CA ARG A 194 -6.47 2.65 -34.22
C ARG A 194 -5.26 2.88 -35.12
N ASP A 195 -4.87 4.14 -35.33
CA ASP A 195 -3.69 4.51 -36.12
C ASP A 195 -2.39 4.14 -35.36
N PRO A 196 -1.50 3.32 -35.95
CA PRO A 196 -0.21 2.97 -35.36
C PRO A 196 0.67 4.16 -34.97
N LEU A 197 0.63 5.26 -35.76
CA LEU A 197 1.49 6.42 -35.53
C LEU A 197 1.05 7.20 -34.30
N GLU A 198 -0.25 7.48 -34.19
CA GLU A 198 -0.85 8.15 -33.04
C GLU A 198 -0.74 7.30 -31.75
N ARG A 199 -0.86 5.96 -31.86
CA ARG A 199 -0.58 5.06 -30.74
C ARG A 199 0.85 5.17 -30.25
N SER A 200 1.82 5.19 -31.16
CA SER A 200 3.24 5.31 -30.81
C SER A 200 3.53 6.63 -30.10
N ARG A 201 2.99 7.74 -30.62
CA ARG A 201 3.10 9.08 -30.00
C ARG A 201 2.45 9.13 -28.61
N HIS A 202 1.28 8.53 -28.46
CA HIS A 202 0.59 8.42 -27.17
C HIS A 202 1.42 7.59 -26.17
N ALA A 203 1.90 6.41 -26.56
CA ALA A 203 2.70 5.53 -25.71
C ALA A 203 4.02 6.19 -25.26
N ALA A 204 4.69 6.94 -26.16
CA ALA A 204 5.88 7.71 -25.82
C ALA A 204 5.56 8.81 -24.80
N SER A 205 4.46 9.55 -25.00
CA SER A 205 4.00 10.60 -24.08
C SER A 205 3.63 10.03 -22.71
N LEU A 206 2.97 8.87 -22.67
CA LEU A 206 2.58 8.16 -21.46
C LEU A 206 3.80 7.65 -20.69
N SER A 207 4.77 7.05 -21.40
CA SER A 207 6.02 6.56 -20.80
C SER A 207 6.84 7.69 -20.17
N MET A 208 6.90 8.84 -20.84
CA MET A 208 7.54 10.04 -20.26
C MET A 208 6.77 10.59 -19.07
N ALA A 209 5.43 10.56 -19.11
CA ALA A 209 4.58 10.98 -18.00
C ALA A 209 4.82 10.10 -16.76
N TYR A 210 4.81 8.77 -16.89
CA TYR A 210 5.09 7.87 -15.77
C TYR A 210 6.51 8.02 -15.22
N LYS A 211 7.50 8.19 -16.10
CA LYS A 211 8.89 8.45 -15.66
C LYS A 211 8.98 9.73 -14.85
N ARG A 212 8.32 10.81 -15.31
CA ARG A 212 8.27 12.09 -14.59
C ARG A 212 7.54 11.95 -13.26
N LEU A 213 6.39 11.28 -13.24
CA LEU A 213 5.61 11.03 -12.03
C LEU A 213 6.42 10.32 -10.96
N ARG A 214 7.16 9.28 -11.35
CA ARG A 214 8.07 8.58 -10.44
C ARG A 214 9.15 9.51 -9.89
N GLN A 215 9.76 10.33 -10.73
CA GLN A 215 10.83 11.26 -10.31
C GLN A 215 10.31 12.34 -9.37
N THR A 216 9.20 13.00 -9.73
CA THR A 216 8.63 14.07 -8.91
C THR A 216 8.10 13.55 -7.58
N PHE A 217 7.45 12.37 -7.57
CA PHE A 217 6.93 11.79 -6.33
C PHE A 217 8.05 11.37 -5.37
N GLN A 218 9.18 10.86 -5.89
CA GLN A 218 10.34 10.51 -5.08
C GLN A 218 11.09 11.73 -4.52
N SER A 219 11.10 12.85 -5.25
CA SER A 219 11.69 14.11 -4.77
C SER A 219 10.83 14.78 -3.69
N ASP A 220 9.49 14.74 -3.84
CA ASP A 220 8.56 15.31 -2.87
C ASP A 220 8.60 14.53 -1.53
N GLU A 221 8.85 13.22 -1.54
CA GLU A 221 9.07 12.44 -0.31
C GLU A 221 10.40 12.77 0.40
N GLN A 222 11.40 13.32 -0.30
CA GLN A 222 12.70 13.68 0.28
C GLN A 222 12.71 15.08 0.92
N ASP A 223 11.86 16.00 0.48
CA ASP A 223 11.77 17.37 1.02
C ASP A 223 10.99 17.45 2.36
N TYR A 224 10.35 16.36 2.78
CA TYR A 224 9.65 16.24 4.08
C TYR A 224 10.42 15.40 5.13
N MET A 225 11.67 15.02 4.87
CA MET A 225 12.61 14.48 5.86
C MET A 225 13.67 15.52 6.24
#